data_AF-A0A7W1KZ95-F1
#
_entry.id   AF-A0A7W1KZ95-F1
#
_cell.length_a   1.000
_cell.length_b   1.000
_cell.length_c   1.000
_cell.angle_alpha   90.00
_cell.angle_beta   90.00
_cell.angle_gamma   90.00
#
_symmetry.space_group_name_H-M   'P 1'
#
loop_
_entity.id
_entity.type
_entity.pdbx_description
1 polymer ?
#
loop_
_entity_poly.entity_id
_entity_poly.type
_entity_poly.pdbx_seq_one_letter_code
_entity_poly.pdbx_strand_id
1 'polypeptide(L)'
;MVFQRFICLLIISLAIISSSVAQRPTAQAPTEQANAPSSPEQQKAQQELERKALVLLDEVLSDAKVFRNTENRVIIKIAAADLLWPRNEARARTLFKEAANNLSELVSASDESAVADIPFLDNPVELRRALVQALARHDPQWARDLLRSTRPATTATVGRGRASGADSELQLEQSLASQIAANDPKQALEMAEQTLSKGVSYELLNTVSLLMKKDREAAARLAGKIVTKLQTENLSTNDIAFHTSLNLLRLATKSALFTQTKTDATDAPTILSQQELRDLTELIVAAVLSNSEKTYAALSLKPLLPEIEKYAPARIPQLRQKIADVERATGGRRGIDSSLREVMQSGTVEALLEAAPKAPREMRDYLYQRAATKALEQGDADRARTIINDNISDPAMRKYITAEIERQQMMQAASEGKMDQTRQMLARLRTNEERVVVLTQLALAAMAKNEKKIALALLDEARSMVSNRARNFAQLGAQFQVARGYARLDAARSLAMLEPVVEQLNELIAAGALLGGFFSEQFVKDDEIQLASMNSFLPMFTGQYAADLNAVAREDFDRTKMVADRFQRIEVRTLARLLIIQSILSPPTPANVIPPGTFMLGSEPMVIMDERP
;
A
#
# COMPACT_ATOMS: atom_id res chain seq x y z
N MET A 1 20.25 16.68 -10.86
CA MET A 1 21.06 15.44 -11.00
C MET A 1 22.06 15.19 -9.89
N VAL A 2 22.98 16.11 -9.52
CA VAL A 2 23.96 15.86 -8.43
C VAL A 2 23.29 15.79 -7.04
N PHE A 3 22.29 16.65 -6.78
CA PHE A 3 21.47 16.63 -5.55
C PHE A 3 20.53 15.40 -5.46
N GLN A 4 19.95 14.99 -6.60
CA GLN A 4 19.22 13.73 -6.75
C GLN A 4 20.11 12.52 -6.39
N ARG A 5 21.39 12.51 -6.78
CA ARG A 5 22.31 11.43 -6.40
C ARG A 5 22.70 11.48 -4.93
N PHE A 6 22.80 12.65 -4.31
CA PHE A 6 23.15 12.77 -2.89
C PHE A 6 22.02 12.31 -1.96
N ILE A 7 20.77 12.63 -2.29
CA ILE A 7 19.57 12.19 -1.55
C ILE A 7 19.20 10.75 -1.91
N CYS A 8 19.31 10.32 -3.18
CA CYS A 8 19.12 8.91 -3.55
C CYS A 8 20.23 7.99 -3.01
N LEU A 9 21.49 8.43 -2.86
CA LEU A 9 22.54 7.62 -2.19
C LEU A 9 22.30 7.50 -0.67
N LEU A 10 21.64 8.50 -0.08
CA LEU A 10 21.13 8.46 1.30
C LEU A 10 19.97 7.47 1.47
N ILE A 11 19.14 7.28 0.43
CA ILE A 11 17.92 6.47 0.44
C ILE A 11 18.16 5.02 -0.03
N ILE A 12 19.05 4.81 -1.02
CA ILE A 12 19.36 3.48 -1.57
C ILE A 12 20.12 2.61 -0.56
N SER A 13 20.83 3.21 0.41
CA SER A 13 21.50 2.45 1.46
C SER A 13 20.55 1.87 2.52
N LEU A 14 19.29 2.33 2.62
CA LEU A 14 18.28 1.74 3.51
C LEU A 14 17.34 0.72 2.82
N ALA A 15 17.14 0.82 1.50
CA ALA A 15 16.30 -0.12 0.76
C ALA A 15 16.88 -1.55 0.68
N ILE A 16 18.18 -1.72 0.93
CA ILE A 16 18.89 -3.00 0.84
C ILE A 16 18.73 -3.87 2.11
N ILE A 17 18.14 -3.35 3.19
CA ILE A 17 17.85 -4.16 4.40
C ILE A 17 16.36 -4.52 4.51
N SER A 18 15.46 -3.79 3.85
CA SER A 18 14.00 -3.98 3.96
C SER A 18 13.39 -4.90 2.90
N SER A 19 14.14 -5.37 1.91
CA SER A 19 13.65 -6.22 0.82
C SER A 19 14.04 -7.69 1.01
N SER A 20 13.69 -8.28 2.16
CA SER A 20 13.70 -9.75 2.35
C SER A 20 12.67 -10.22 3.38
N VAL A 21 11.47 -9.66 3.34
CA VAL A 21 10.29 -10.31 3.94
C VAL A 21 9.26 -10.48 2.82
N ALA A 22 9.64 -11.22 1.79
CA ALA A 22 8.69 -11.74 0.82
C ALA A 22 8.27 -13.14 1.28
N GLN A 23 7.01 -13.25 1.69
CA GLN A 23 6.14 -14.43 1.60
C GLN A 23 6.75 -15.76 2.05
N ARG A 24 6.59 -16.08 3.34
CA ARG A 24 6.35 -17.47 3.76
C ARG A 24 5.00 -17.54 4.46
N PRO A 25 4.31 -18.70 4.38
CA PRO A 25 2.91 -18.81 4.74
C PRO A 25 2.71 -18.37 6.18
N THR A 26 1.62 -17.66 6.42
CA THR A 26 1.05 -17.40 7.74
C THR A 26 1.14 -18.65 8.60
N ALA A 27 2.20 -18.74 9.42
CA ALA A 27 2.09 -19.41 10.69
C ALA A 27 1.01 -18.62 11.41
N GLN A 28 -0.16 -19.24 11.54
CA GLN A 28 -1.23 -18.73 12.38
C GLN A 28 -0.58 -18.44 13.73
N ALA A 29 -0.35 -17.16 14.03
CA ALA A 29 -0.18 -16.73 15.40
C ALA A 29 -1.36 -17.34 16.16
N PRO A 30 -1.17 -17.98 17.32
CA PRO A 30 -2.28 -18.54 18.07
C PRO A 30 -3.29 -17.41 18.29
N THR A 31 -4.43 -17.49 17.61
CA THR A 31 -5.51 -16.51 17.66
C THR A 31 -6.23 -16.52 19.01
N GLU A 32 -5.71 -17.25 19.99
CA GLU A 32 -6.34 -17.52 21.28
C GLU A 32 -5.98 -16.54 22.41
N GLN A 33 -5.16 -15.50 22.18
CA GLN A 33 -4.89 -14.48 23.22
C GLN A 33 -5.42 -13.08 22.92
N ALA A 34 -6.11 -12.86 21.78
CA ALA A 34 -6.72 -11.56 21.48
C ALA A 34 -8.08 -11.32 22.14
N ASN A 35 -8.67 -12.32 22.81
CA ASN A 35 -10.01 -12.25 23.42
C ASN A 35 -10.06 -12.75 24.88
N ALA A 36 -8.98 -12.57 25.65
CA ALA A 36 -9.11 -12.64 27.10
C ALA A 36 -9.81 -11.35 27.59
N PRO A 37 -10.87 -11.41 28.40
CA PRO A 37 -11.45 -10.20 28.98
C PRO A 37 -10.37 -9.48 29.78
N SER A 38 -10.06 -8.25 29.35
CA SER A 38 -9.11 -7.38 30.06
C SER A 38 -9.56 -7.23 31.51
N SER A 39 -8.63 -7.37 32.45
CA SER A 39 -8.97 -7.23 33.86
C SER A 39 -9.54 -5.82 34.12
N PRO A 40 -10.39 -5.62 35.14
CA PRO A 40 -10.90 -4.29 35.49
C PRO A 40 -9.80 -3.24 35.68
N GLU A 41 -8.62 -3.66 36.14
CA GLU A 41 -7.44 -2.80 36.28
C GLU A 41 -6.84 -2.43 34.91
N GLN A 42 -6.74 -3.37 33.97
CA GLN A 42 -6.26 -3.11 32.62
C GLN A 42 -7.20 -2.19 31.84
N GLN A 43 -8.52 -2.32 32.04
CA GLN A 43 -9.51 -1.43 31.44
C GLN A 43 -9.39 0.00 31.98
N LYS A 44 -9.21 0.16 33.30
CA LYS A 44 -8.99 1.47 33.93
C LYS A 44 -7.69 2.12 33.44
N ALA A 45 -6.59 1.36 33.38
CA ALA A 45 -5.32 1.85 32.86
C ALA A 45 -5.44 2.29 31.38
N GLN A 46 -6.15 1.52 30.56
CA GLN A 46 -6.44 1.88 29.17
C GLN A 46 -7.26 3.18 29.07
N GLN A 47 -8.31 3.33 29.88
CA GLN A 47 -9.12 4.55 29.92
C GLN A 47 -8.31 5.77 30.36
N GLU A 48 -7.43 5.62 31.35
CA GLU A 48 -6.55 6.69 31.80
C GLU A 48 -5.57 7.11 30.70
N LEU A 49 -4.97 6.13 30.01
CA LEU A 49 -4.07 6.38 28.89
C LEU A 49 -4.78 7.09 27.73
N GLU A 50 -6.01 6.68 27.39
CA GLU A 50 -6.83 7.35 26.39
C GLU A 50 -7.16 8.79 26.80
N ARG A 51 -7.47 9.04 28.07
CA ARG A 51 -7.68 10.39 28.59
C ARG A 51 -6.42 11.25 28.44
N LYS A 52 -5.25 10.72 28.80
CA LYS A 52 -3.96 11.42 28.62
C LYS A 52 -3.68 11.72 27.14
N ALA A 53 -3.95 10.78 26.24
CA ALA A 53 -3.79 10.98 24.81
C ALA A 53 -4.75 12.03 24.23
N LEU A 54 -5.98 12.12 24.72
CA LEU A 54 -6.94 13.17 24.32
C LEU A 54 -6.49 14.56 24.79
N VAL A 55 -5.94 14.68 26.02
CA VAL A 55 -5.35 15.94 26.49
C VAL A 55 -4.16 16.33 25.63
N LEU A 56 -3.29 15.38 25.28
CA LEU A 56 -2.17 15.64 24.38
C LEU A 56 -2.65 16.05 22.97
N LEU A 57 -3.78 15.53 22.51
CA LEU A 57 -4.38 15.94 21.23
C LEU A 57 -4.87 17.39 21.27
N ASP A 58 -5.36 17.86 22.41
CA ASP A 58 -5.70 19.27 22.62
C ASP A 58 -4.45 20.16 22.56
N GLU A 59 -3.34 19.72 23.15
CA GLU A 59 -2.04 20.41 23.03
C GLU A 59 -1.58 20.47 21.57
N VAL A 60 -1.66 19.35 20.83
CA VAL A 60 -1.31 19.28 19.39
C VAL A 60 -2.17 20.23 18.54
N LEU A 61 -3.48 20.29 18.80
CA LEU A 61 -4.37 21.22 18.13
C LEU A 61 -4.09 22.68 18.51
N SER A 62 -3.60 22.94 19.71
CA SER A 62 -3.17 24.27 20.14
C SER A 62 -1.88 24.69 19.44
N ASP A 63 -0.86 23.82 19.39
CA ASP A 63 0.39 24.05 18.68
C ASP A 63 0.14 24.34 17.19
N ALA A 64 -0.76 23.57 16.56
CA ALA A 64 -1.13 23.76 15.17
C ALA A 64 -1.76 25.13 14.88
N LYS A 65 -2.35 25.83 15.85
CA LYS A 65 -2.87 27.20 15.64
C LYS A 65 -1.74 28.22 15.46
N VAL A 66 -0.56 27.93 15.99
CA VAL A 66 0.61 28.82 15.94
C VAL A 66 1.41 28.63 14.65
N PHE A 67 1.21 27.51 13.94
CA PHE A 67 1.83 27.29 12.64
C PHE A 67 1.46 28.41 11.68
N ARG A 68 2.46 28.96 10.99
CA ARG A 68 2.35 29.93 9.91
C ARG A 68 1.88 29.27 8.62
N ASN A 69 2.40 28.08 8.33
CA ASN A 69 2.08 27.32 7.14
C ASN A 69 0.67 26.72 7.24
N THR A 70 -0.24 27.15 6.35
CA THR A 70 -1.65 26.69 6.32
C THR A 70 -1.78 25.18 6.04
N GLU A 71 -0.91 24.61 5.22
CA GLU A 71 -0.92 23.18 4.92
C GLU A 71 -0.61 22.36 6.17
N ASN A 72 0.39 22.77 6.98
CA ASN A 72 0.71 22.10 8.23
C ASN A 72 -0.51 22.07 9.15
N ARG A 73 -1.28 23.17 9.20
CA ARG A 73 -2.54 23.25 9.97
C ARG A 73 -3.57 22.26 9.43
N VAL A 74 -3.75 22.18 8.11
CA VAL A 74 -4.69 21.24 7.47
C VAL A 74 -4.33 19.80 7.81
N ILE A 75 -3.07 19.40 7.69
CA ILE A 75 -2.60 18.03 7.98
C ILE A 75 -2.95 17.63 9.43
N ILE A 76 -2.61 18.48 10.40
CA ILE A 76 -2.90 18.18 11.82
C ILE A 76 -4.41 18.09 12.07
N LYS A 77 -5.21 19.00 11.49
CA LYS A 77 -6.68 18.98 11.66
C LYS A 77 -7.31 17.71 11.13
N ILE A 78 -6.89 17.24 9.95
CA ILE A 78 -7.43 16.00 9.38
C ILE A 78 -7.06 14.81 10.26
N ALA A 79 -5.80 14.70 10.69
CA ALA A 79 -5.35 13.61 11.55
C ALA A 79 -6.08 13.61 12.91
N ALA A 80 -6.25 14.78 13.52
CA ALA A 80 -6.98 14.94 14.77
C ALA A 80 -8.47 14.61 14.61
N ALA A 81 -9.10 15.04 13.51
CA ALA A 81 -10.50 14.74 13.22
C ALA A 81 -10.73 13.23 13.08
N ASP A 82 -9.85 12.55 12.35
CA ASP A 82 -9.89 11.10 12.15
C ASP A 82 -9.82 10.32 13.47
N LEU A 83 -8.92 10.73 14.37
CA LEU A 83 -8.75 10.11 15.70
C LEU A 83 -9.92 10.40 16.65
N LEU A 84 -10.50 11.60 16.54
CA LEU A 84 -11.61 12.04 17.39
C LEU A 84 -12.95 11.45 16.96
N TRP A 85 -13.13 11.05 15.70
CA TRP A 85 -14.44 10.65 15.18
C TRP A 85 -15.17 9.62 16.05
N PRO A 86 -14.56 8.50 16.48
CA PRO A 86 -15.25 7.49 17.29
C PRO A 86 -15.58 7.95 18.72
N ARG A 87 -14.97 9.05 19.19
CA ARG A 87 -15.01 9.51 20.58
C ARG A 87 -15.78 10.81 20.76
N ASN A 88 -15.72 11.70 19.78
CA ASN A 88 -16.40 12.99 19.74
C ASN A 88 -16.61 13.42 18.29
N GLU A 89 -17.66 12.86 17.69
CA GLU A 89 -18.04 13.11 16.30
C GLU A 89 -18.27 14.60 16.01
N ALA A 90 -18.95 15.32 16.91
CA ALA A 90 -19.24 16.75 16.72
C ALA A 90 -17.95 17.58 16.56
N ARG A 91 -16.94 17.30 17.39
CA ARG A 91 -15.63 17.95 17.30
C ARG A 91 -14.85 17.51 16.06
N ALA A 92 -14.89 16.22 15.71
CA ALA A 92 -14.28 15.72 14.48
C ALA A 92 -14.87 16.39 13.22
N ARG A 93 -16.21 16.49 13.13
CA ARG A 93 -16.91 17.22 12.06
C ARG A 93 -16.48 18.69 12.01
N THR A 94 -16.28 19.35 13.15
CA THR A 94 -15.79 20.74 13.19
C THR A 94 -14.39 20.85 12.61
N LEU A 95 -13.47 19.97 13.01
CA LEU A 95 -12.10 19.96 12.50
C LEU A 95 -12.02 19.64 11.00
N PHE A 96 -12.83 18.71 10.49
CA PHE A 96 -12.93 18.45 9.05
C PHE A 96 -13.43 19.67 8.27
N LYS A 97 -14.42 20.42 8.79
CA LYS A 97 -14.89 21.67 8.17
C LYS A 97 -13.80 22.75 8.16
N GLU A 98 -13.10 22.92 9.27
CA GLU A 98 -11.99 23.88 9.33
C GLU A 98 -10.86 23.52 8.36
N ALA A 99 -10.50 22.24 8.25
CA ALA A 99 -9.52 21.75 7.29
C ALA A 99 -9.96 22.02 5.84
N ALA A 100 -11.23 21.78 5.52
CA ALA A 100 -11.81 22.10 4.21
C ALA A 100 -11.73 23.60 3.88
N ASN A 101 -12.04 24.47 4.84
CA ASN A 101 -11.96 25.92 4.66
C ASN A 101 -10.51 26.36 4.41
N ASN A 102 -9.56 25.89 5.22
CA ASN A 102 -8.15 26.22 5.04
C ASN A 102 -7.57 25.68 3.72
N LEU A 103 -8.06 24.52 3.25
CA LEU A 103 -7.72 24.00 1.94
C LEU A 103 -8.27 24.89 0.81
N SER A 104 -9.51 25.37 0.92
CA SER A 104 -10.08 26.29 -0.06
C SER A 104 -9.29 27.59 -0.15
N GLU A 105 -8.88 28.16 0.99
CA GLU A 105 -8.00 29.35 1.05
C GLU A 105 -6.67 29.11 0.33
N LEU A 106 -6.05 27.93 0.53
CA LEU A 106 -4.81 27.54 -0.15
C LEU A 106 -4.97 27.44 -1.67
N VAL A 107 -6.06 26.84 -2.14
CA VAL A 107 -6.35 26.70 -3.58
C VAL A 107 -6.56 28.08 -4.20
N SER A 108 -7.36 28.95 -3.58
CA SER A 108 -7.63 30.30 -4.09
C SER A 108 -6.41 31.21 -4.11
N ALA A 109 -5.51 31.10 -3.13
CA ALA A 109 -4.26 31.88 -3.10
C ALA A 109 -3.24 31.44 -4.17
N SER A 110 -3.32 30.20 -4.64
CA SER A 110 -2.39 29.64 -5.63
C SER A 110 -2.71 30.07 -7.07
N ASP A 111 -3.96 30.41 -7.37
CA ASP A 111 -4.40 30.89 -8.69
C ASP A 111 -3.86 32.31 -9.02
N GLU A 112 -3.44 33.11 -8.03
CA GLU A 112 -2.88 34.46 -8.25
C GLU A 112 -1.38 34.46 -8.61
N SER A 113 -0.62 33.42 -8.26
CA SER A 113 0.83 33.32 -8.50
C SER A 113 1.15 32.52 -9.76
N ALA A 114 0.68 32.97 -10.93
CA ALA A 114 0.89 32.32 -12.22
C ALA A 114 2.30 32.53 -12.83
N VAL A 115 3.36 32.53 -12.03
CA VAL A 115 4.74 32.67 -12.53
C VAL A 115 5.69 31.69 -11.84
N ALA A 116 5.74 30.47 -12.36
CA ALA A 116 6.96 29.74 -12.74
C ALA A 116 6.66 28.24 -12.85
N ASP A 117 7.04 27.65 -13.99
CA ASP A 117 7.11 26.20 -14.26
C ASP A 117 8.04 25.50 -13.24
N ILE A 118 7.56 25.29 -12.01
CA ILE A 118 8.21 24.41 -11.04
C ILE A 118 7.28 23.19 -10.84
N PRO A 119 7.68 22.00 -11.34
CA PRO A 119 6.81 20.82 -11.50
C PRO A 119 6.48 20.08 -10.19
N PHE A 120 6.35 20.81 -9.08
CA PHE A 120 6.23 20.29 -7.71
C PHE A 120 5.20 21.05 -6.85
N LEU A 121 4.38 21.92 -7.44
CA LEU A 121 3.29 22.66 -6.79
C LEU A 121 2.03 21.78 -6.53
N ASP A 122 2.19 20.47 -6.31
CA ASP A 122 1.10 19.48 -6.20
C ASP A 122 0.42 19.42 -4.81
N ASN A 123 0.76 20.35 -3.90
CA ASN A 123 0.39 20.23 -2.49
C ASN A 123 -1.12 20.32 -2.20
N PRO A 124 -1.89 21.27 -2.78
CA PRO A 124 -3.32 21.38 -2.48
C PRO A 124 -4.14 20.19 -3.00
N VAL A 125 -3.76 19.60 -4.14
CA VAL A 125 -4.44 18.42 -4.71
C VAL A 125 -4.25 17.21 -3.80
N GLU A 126 -3.03 17.03 -3.29
CA GLU A 126 -2.68 15.95 -2.37
C GLU A 126 -3.37 16.09 -1.01
N LEU A 127 -3.40 17.29 -0.44
CA LEU A 127 -4.14 17.58 0.79
C LEU A 127 -5.64 17.36 0.63
N ARG A 128 -6.21 17.76 -0.52
CA ARG A 128 -7.62 17.50 -0.84
C ARG A 128 -7.91 16.00 -0.89
N ARG A 129 -7.05 15.23 -1.56
CA ARG A 129 -7.16 13.77 -1.60
C ARG A 129 -7.12 13.17 -0.21
N ALA A 130 -6.15 13.56 0.62
CA ALA A 130 -6.01 13.05 1.99
C ALA A 130 -7.24 13.39 2.85
N LEU A 131 -7.75 14.63 2.75
CA LEU A 131 -8.95 15.09 3.45
C LEU A 131 -10.19 14.27 3.05
N VAL A 132 -10.43 14.12 1.75
CA VAL A 132 -11.58 13.35 1.21
C VAL A 132 -11.49 11.89 1.64
N GLN A 133 -10.31 11.27 1.53
CA GLN A 133 -10.12 9.87 1.94
C GLN A 133 -10.29 9.66 3.44
N ALA A 134 -9.75 10.56 4.27
CA ALA A 134 -9.91 10.48 5.72
C ALA A 134 -11.38 10.59 6.11
N LEU A 135 -12.10 11.55 5.53
CA LEU A 135 -13.53 11.73 5.77
C LEU A 135 -14.36 10.55 5.24
N ALA A 136 -14.01 10.00 4.08
CA ALA A 136 -14.73 8.90 3.45
C ALA A 136 -14.78 7.62 4.30
N ARG A 137 -13.79 7.41 5.19
CA ARG A 137 -13.81 6.28 6.13
C ARG A 137 -14.92 6.38 7.17
N HIS A 138 -15.44 7.58 7.41
CA HIS A 138 -16.42 7.85 8.45
C HIS A 138 -17.77 8.30 7.89
N ASP A 139 -17.74 9.18 6.88
CA ASP A 139 -18.93 9.74 6.22
C ASP A 139 -18.66 9.86 4.70
N PRO A 140 -18.83 8.75 3.95
CA PRO A 140 -18.61 8.70 2.50
C PRO A 140 -19.44 9.71 1.70
N GLN A 141 -20.65 10.03 2.17
CA GLN A 141 -21.51 11.03 1.52
C GLN A 141 -20.93 12.42 1.67
N TRP A 142 -20.58 12.80 2.91
CA TRP A 142 -20.00 14.10 3.14
C TRP A 142 -18.64 14.25 2.45
N ALA A 143 -17.84 13.18 2.37
CA ALA A 143 -16.63 13.18 1.55
C ALA A 143 -16.89 13.48 0.07
N ARG A 144 -18.04 13.08 -0.47
CA ARG A 144 -18.40 13.30 -1.89
C ARG A 144 -18.82 14.74 -2.12
N ASP A 145 -19.62 15.28 -1.21
CA ASP A 145 -20.02 16.68 -1.24
C ASP A 145 -18.82 17.59 -1.04
N LEU A 146 -17.92 17.21 -0.14
CA LEU A 146 -16.65 17.90 0.07
C LEU A 146 -15.80 17.88 -1.20
N LEU A 147 -15.62 16.70 -1.82
CA LEU A 147 -14.91 16.58 -3.09
C LEU A 147 -15.51 17.53 -4.12
N ARG A 148 -16.83 17.59 -4.30
CA ARG A 148 -17.46 18.52 -5.26
C ARG A 148 -17.28 19.99 -4.92
N SER A 149 -17.44 20.35 -3.65
CA SER A 149 -17.37 21.75 -3.18
C SER A 149 -15.94 22.34 -3.21
N THR A 150 -14.92 21.48 -3.18
CA THR A 150 -13.50 21.88 -3.17
C THR A 150 -12.85 21.78 -4.56
N ARG A 151 -13.65 21.68 -5.62
CA ARG A 151 -13.16 21.58 -7.00
C ARG A 151 -12.42 22.86 -7.43
N PRO A 152 -11.21 22.78 -8.01
CA PRO A 152 -10.44 23.96 -8.40
C PRO A 152 -11.08 24.54 -9.67
N ALA A 153 -11.04 25.86 -9.83
CA ALA A 153 -11.68 26.54 -10.97
C ALA A 153 -10.99 26.24 -12.32
N THR A 154 -9.71 25.82 -12.28
CA THR A 154 -8.84 25.73 -13.47
C THR A 154 -8.40 24.28 -13.72
N THR A 155 -9.21 23.48 -14.40
CA THR A 155 -8.78 22.18 -15.00
C THR A 155 -8.06 22.38 -16.35
N ALA A 156 -7.80 23.63 -16.73
CA ALA A 156 -7.49 24.02 -18.09
C ALA A 156 -6.10 24.62 -18.25
N THR A 157 -5.05 23.93 -17.79
CA THR A 157 -3.69 23.92 -18.38
C THR A 157 -2.72 23.20 -17.43
N VAL A 158 -2.61 21.88 -17.54
CA VAL A 158 -1.37 21.17 -17.18
C VAL A 158 -0.86 20.57 -18.48
N GLY A 159 0.10 21.27 -19.10
CA GLY A 159 0.67 20.91 -20.38
C GLY A 159 1.53 19.64 -20.29
N ARG A 160 1.37 18.79 -21.32
CA ARG A 160 2.28 17.72 -21.79
C ARG A 160 3.10 16.99 -20.72
N GLY A 161 2.60 15.82 -20.29
CA GLY A 161 3.45 14.72 -19.81
C GLY A 161 3.01 14.02 -18.52
N ARG A 162 2.03 14.56 -17.79
CA ARG A 162 1.47 13.93 -16.58
C ARG A 162 -0.04 13.81 -16.69
N ALA A 163 -0.60 12.71 -16.20
CA ALA A 163 -2.04 12.42 -16.23
C ALA A 163 -2.83 13.66 -15.81
N SER A 164 -3.83 14.03 -16.61
CA SER A 164 -4.61 15.24 -16.42
C SER A 164 -5.21 15.24 -15.00
N GLY A 165 -5.22 16.38 -14.31
CA GLY A 165 -5.88 16.50 -13.00
C GLY A 165 -7.35 16.07 -13.03
N ALA A 166 -7.98 16.09 -14.21
CA ALA A 166 -9.32 15.54 -14.45
C ALA A 166 -9.38 14.00 -14.31
N ASP A 167 -8.33 13.27 -14.73
CA ASP A 167 -8.26 11.80 -14.62
C ASP A 167 -8.08 11.38 -13.15
N SER A 168 -7.27 12.12 -12.39
CA SER A 168 -7.08 11.90 -10.95
C SER A 168 -8.35 12.20 -10.14
N GLU A 169 -9.06 13.28 -10.47
CA GLU A 169 -10.35 13.63 -9.84
C GLU A 169 -11.42 12.58 -10.13
N LEU A 170 -11.51 12.13 -11.39
CA LEU A 170 -12.42 11.05 -11.78
C LEU A 170 -12.10 9.77 -11.00
N GLN A 171 -10.83 9.37 -10.90
CA GLN A 171 -10.42 8.20 -10.13
C GLN A 171 -10.80 8.30 -8.64
N LEU A 172 -10.72 9.49 -8.05
CA LEU A 172 -11.09 9.75 -6.67
C LEU A 172 -12.60 9.67 -6.47
N GLU A 173 -13.39 10.24 -7.39
CA GLU A 173 -14.84 10.10 -7.43
C GLU A 173 -15.26 8.62 -7.56
N GLN A 174 -14.59 7.86 -8.41
CA GLN A 174 -14.84 6.43 -8.61
C GLN A 174 -14.51 5.60 -7.36
N SER A 175 -13.38 5.89 -6.72
CA SER A 175 -12.99 5.25 -5.45
C SER A 175 -14.02 5.53 -4.36
N LEU A 176 -14.47 6.78 -4.24
CA LEU A 176 -15.45 7.16 -3.26
C LEU A 176 -16.83 6.56 -3.55
N ALA A 177 -17.25 6.53 -4.82
CA ALA A 177 -18.46 5.85 -5.23
C ALA A 177 -18.42 4.36 -4.88
N SER A 178 -17.26 3.71 -5.03
CA SER A 178 -17.06 2.31 -4.64
C SER A 178 -17.15 2.12 -3.12
N GLN A 179 -16.63 3.07 -2.32
CA GLN A 179 -16.72 3.02 -0.84
C GLN A 179 -18.14 3.28 -0.34
N ILE A 180 -18.85 4.26 -0.90
CA ILE A 180 -20.28 4.49 -0.65
C ILE A 180 -21.03 3.20 -0.96
N ALA A 181 -20.76 2.61 -2.13
CA ALA A 181 -21.42 1.39 -2.57
C ALA A 181 -21.16 0.16 -1.68
N ALA A 182 -19.98 0.09 -1.05
CA ALA A 182 -19.64 -0.98 -0.11
C ALA A 182 -20.37 -0.87 1.24
N ASN A 183 -20.68 0.36 1.67
CA ASN A 183 -21.25 0.66 2.99
C ASN A 183 -22.78 0.82 2.97
N ASP A 184 -23.35 1.37 1.89
CA ASP A 184 -24.79 1.55 1.71
C ASP A 184 -25.25 1.03 0.33
N PRO A 185 -25.85 -0.17 0.25
CA PRO A 185 -26.29 -0.74 -1.02
C PRO A 185 -27.43 0.03 -1.69
N LYS A 186 -28.29 0.74 -0.94
CA LYS A 186 -29.38 1.53 -1.53
C LYS A 186 -28.83 2.74 -2.26
N GLN A 187 -27.87 3.43 -1.63
CA GLN A 187 -27.19 4.56 -2.26
C GLN A 187 -26.31 4.13 -3.43
N ALA A 188 -25.64 2.98 -3.32
CA ALA A 188 -24.89 2.37 -4.42
C ALA A 188 -25.76 2.27 -5.70
N LEU A 189 -26.97 1.74 -5.52
CA LEU A 189 -27.93 1.55 -6.60
C LEU A 189 -28.35 2.90 -7.21
N GLU A 190 -28.74 3.87 -6.39
CA GLU A 190 -29.16 5.20 -6.87
C GLU A 190 -28.04 5.90 -7.66
N MET A 191 -26.80 5.85 -7.14
CA MET A 191 -25.64 6.43 -7.82
C MET A 191 -25.36 5.74 -9.16
N ALA A 192 -25.42 4.41 -9.19
CA ALA A 192 -25.22 3.67 -10.43
C ALA A 192 -26.33 3.95 -11.46
N GLU A 193 -27.58 4.13 -11.02
CA GLU A 193 -28.70 4.51 -11.89
C GLU A 193 -28.53 5.93 -12.46
N GLN A 194 -28.05 6.88 -11.65
CA GLN A 194 -27.70 8.21 -12.12
C GLN A 194 -26.56 8.17 -13.15
N THR A 195 -25.51 7.38 -12.92
CA THR A 195 -24.42 7.19 -13.88
C THR A 195 -24.93 6.58 -15.17
N LEU A 196 -25.74 5.53 -15.08
CA LEU A 196 -26.34 4.84 -16.23
C LEU A 196 -27.22 5.77 -17.08
N SER A 197 -27.92 6.72 -16.45
CA SER A 197 -28.71 7.73 -17.16
C SER A 197 -27.87 8.63 -18.07
N LYS A 198 -26.59 8.84 -17.74
CA LYS A 198 -25.62 9.64 -18.52
C LYS A 198 -24.90 8.82 -19.59
N GLY A 199 -24.84 7.50 -19.45
CA GLY A 199 -24.16 6.60 -20.38
C GLY A 199 -23.67 5.32 -19.72
N VAL A 200 -23.17 4.39 -20.52
CA VAL A 200 -22.55 3.16 -20.03
C VAL A 200 -21.12 3.44 -19.58
N SER A 201 -20.75 2.98 -18.40
CA SER A 201 -19.41 3.14 -17.83
C SER A 201 -18.93 1.90 -17.10
N TYR A 202 -17.60 1.75 -16.95
CA TYR A 202 -16.97 0.58 -16.34
C TYR A 202 -17.30 0.42 -14.85
N GLU A 203 -17.57 1.51 -14.13
CA GLU A 203 -17.84 1.50 -12.69
C GLU A 203 -19.18 0.85 -12.34
N LEU A 204 -20.10 0.80 -13.31
CA LEU A 204 -21.41 0.17 -13.14
C LEU A 204 -21.25 -1.31 -12.76
N LEU A 205 -20.28 -2.02 -13.35
CA LEU A 205 -20.04 -3.43 -13.06
C LEU A 205 -19.40 -3.67 -11.70
N ASN A 206 -18.55 -2.75 -11.25
CA ASN A 206 -18.01 -2.79 -9.89
C ASN A 206 -19.15 -2.67 -8.88
N THR A 207 -20.11 -1.79 -9.15
CA THR A 207 -21.30 -1.61 -8.30
C THR A 207 -22.19 -2.85 -8.31
N VAL A 208 -22.45 -3.46 -9.47
CA VAL A 208 -23.17 -4.75 -9.56
C VAL A 208 -22.47 -5.82 -8.72
N SER A 209 -21.15 -5.96 -8.83
CA SER A 209 -20.37 -6.95 -8.06
C SER A 209 -20.41 -6.71 -6.54
N LEU A 210 -20.37 -5.44 -6.11
CA LEU A 210 -20.52 -5.06 -4.70
C LEU A 210 -21.93 -5.38 -4.18
N LEU A 211 -22.96 -4.97 -4.93
CA LEU A 211 -24.36 -5.25 -4.62
C LEU A 211 -24.63 -6.75 -4.56
N MET A 212 -24.06 -7.54 -5.46
CA MET A 212 -24.20 -9.01 -5.43
C MET A 212 -23.82 -9.63 -4.08
N LYS A 213 -22.90 -9.03 -3.32
CA LYS A 213 -22.48 -9.50 -1.99
C LYS A 213 -23.38 -9.00 -0.85
N LYS A 214 -24.09 -7.88 -1.04
CA LYS A 214 -24.78 -7.14 0.04
C LYS A 214 -26.30 -7.09 -0.14
N ASP A 215 -26.76 -6.90 -1.37
CA ASP A 215 -28.15 -6.81 -1.79
C ASP A 215 -28.29 -7.36 -3.22
N ARG A 216 -28.60 -8.66 -3.32
CA ARG A 216 -28.66 -9.37 -4.60
C ARG A 216 -29.82 -8.89 -5.49
N GLU A 217 -30.91 -8.41 -4.89
CA GLU A 217 -32.05 -7.89 -5.62
C GLU A 217 -31.72 -6.55 -6.27
N ALA A 218 -31.08 -5.64 -5.52
CA ALA A 218 -30.55 -4.40 -6.07
C ALA A 218 -29.53 -4.66 -7.20
N ALA A 219 -28.67 -5.66 -7.04
CA ALA A 219 -27.72 -6.07 -8.08
C ALA A 219 -28.42 -6.53 -9.37
N ALA A 220 -29.46 -7.36 -9.25
CA ALA A 220 -30.24 -7.85 -10.39
C ALA A 220 -30.99 -6.71 -11.10
N ARG A 221 -31.61 -5.80 -10.34
CA ARG A 221 -32.28 -4.61 -10.89
C ARG A 221 -31.31 -3.72 -11.67
N LEU A 222 -30.12 -3.46 -11.11
CA LEU A 222 -29.09 -2.67 -11.78
C LEU A 222 -28.58 -3.37 -13.05
N ALA A 223 -28.31 -4.68 -12.96
CA ALA A 223 -27.84 -5.48 -14.10
C ALA A 223 -28.85 -5.46 -15.26
N GLY A 224 -30.15 -5.64 -14.97
CA GLY A 224 -31.21 -5.54 -15.99
C GLY A 224 -31.27 -4.15 -16.63
N LYS A 225 -31.20 -3.07 -15.84
CA LYS A 225 -31.13 -1.69 -16.37
C LYS A 225 -29.90 -1.48 -17.27
N ILE A 226 -28.75 -2.04 -16.92
CA ILE A 226 -27.53 -1.99 -17.74
C ILE A 226 -27.77 -2.72 -19.08
N VAL A 227 -28.37 -3.90 -19.07
CA VAL A 227 -28.71 -4.64 -20.31
C VAL A 227 -29.64 -3.81 -21.21
N THR A 228 -30.70 -3.23 -20.65
CA THR A 228 -31.62 -2.35 -21.41
C THR A 228 -30.88 -1.17 -22.05
N LYS A 229 -29.93 -0.55 -21.33
CA LYS A 229 -29.13 0.55 -21.87
C LYS A 229 -28.19 0.06 -22.98
N LEU A 230 -27.50 -1.06 -22.77
CA LEU A 230 -26.58 -1.65 -23.75
C LEU A 230 -27.27 -2.03 -25.07
N GLN A 231 -28.55 -2.41 -25.03
CA GLN A 231 -29.35 -2.67 -26.24
C GLN A 231 -29.53 -1.43 -27.13
N THR A 232 -29.39 -0.22 -26.56
CA THR A 232 -29.46 1.04 -27.32
C THR A 232 -28.11 1.50 -27.87
N GLU A 233 -27.01 0.86 -27.45
CA GLU A 233 -25.65 1.23 -27.84
C GLU A 233 -25.17 0.41 -29.05
N ASN A 234 -24.29 0.99 -29.87
CA ASN A 234 -23.64 0.25 -30.95
C ASN A 234 -22.32 -0.37 -30.47
N LEU A 235 -22.35 -1.62 -30.00
CA LEU A 235 -21.17 -2.33 -29.49
C LEU A 235 -20.06 -2.57 -30.53
N SER A 236 -20.35 -2.44 -31.82
CA SER A 236 -19.35 -2.60 -32.87
C SER A 236 -18.38 -1.41 -32.93
N THR A 237 -18.80 -0.24 -32.45
CA THR A 237 -18.02 1.02 -32.45
C THR A 237 -17.83 1.62 -31.05
N ASN A 238 -18.68 1.30 -30.08
CA ASN A 238 -18.57 1.73 -28.70
C ASN A 238 -17.84 0.65 -27.88
N ASP A 239 -16.53 0.84 -27.68
CA ASP A 239 -15.70 -0.12 -26.95
C ASP A 239 -16.05 -0.22 -25.46
N ILE A 240 -16.47 0.89 -24.83
CA ILE A 240 -16.91 0.89 -23.42
C ILE A 240 -18.15 0.01 -23.28
N ALA A 241 -19.14 0.19 -24.15
CA ALA A 241 -20.35 -0.65 -24.15
C ALA A 241 -20.01 -2.13 -24.44
N PHE A 242 -19.10 -2.40 -25.37
CA PHE A 242 -18.66 -3.76 -25.69
C PHE A 242 -18.01 -4.46 -24.49
N HIS A 243 -17.01 -3.82 -23.88
CA HIS A 243 -16.31 -4.38 -22.74
C HIS A 243 -17.22 -4.53 -21.52
N THR A 244 -18.12 -3.57 -21.30
CA THR A 244 -19.13 -3.65 -20.23
C THR A 244 -20.05 -4.87 -20.45
N SER A 245 -20.52 -5.07 -21.67
CA SER A 245 -21.37 -6.22 -22.03
C SER A 245 -20.66 -7.55 -21.78
N LEU A 246 -19.41 -7.68 -22.25
CA LEU A 246 -18.61 -8.88 -22.09
C LEU A 246 -18.36 -9.22 -20.61
N ASN A 247 -18.02 -8.22 -19.80
CA ASN A 247 -17.75 -8.40 -18.38
C ASN A 247 -19.03 -8.69 -17.59
N LEU A 248 -20.16 -8.09 -17.95
CA LEU A 248 -21.46 -8.41 -17.36
C LEU A 248 -21.86 -9.86 -17.64
N LEU A 249 -21.69 -10.33 -18.88
CA LEU A 249 -21.96 -11.72 -19.25
C LEU A 249 -21.11 -12.67 -18.40
N ARG A 250 -19.80 -12.41 -18.28
CA ARG A 250 -18.88 -13.21 -17.44
C ARG A 250 -19.29 -13.22 -15.97
N LEU A 251 -19.72 -12.08 -15.44
CA LEU A 251 -20.16 -11.96 -14.05
C LEU A 251 -21.43 -12.78 -13.81
N ALA A 252 -22.40 -12.68 -14.71
CA ALA A 252 -23.67 -13.40 -14.62
C ALA A 252 -23.49 -14.92 -14.77
N THR A 253 -22.61 -15.38 -15.66
CA THR A 253 -22.36 -16.81 -15.88
C THR A 253 -21.50 -17.45 -14.79
N LYS A 254 -20.50 -16.73 -14.25
CA LYS A 254 -19.74 -17.21 -13.07
C LYS A 254 -20.61 -17.31 -11.82
N SER A 255 -21.55 -16.39 -11.61
CA SER A 255 -22.49 -16.48 -10.49
C SER A 255 -23.35 -17.75 -10.53
N ALA A 256 -23.63 -18.30 -11.72
CA ALA A 256 -24.42 -19.52 -11.88
C ALA A 256 -23.63 -20.81 -11.54
N LEU A 257 -22.29 -20.75 -11.54
CA LEU A 257 -21.42 -21.88 -11.22
C LEU A 257 -21.25 -22.09 -9.69
N PHE A 258 -21.30 -21.02 -8.90
CA PHE A 258 -21.18 -21.10 -7.43
C PHE A 258 -22.44 -21.66 -6.73
N THR A 259 -23.56 -21.77 -7.41
CA THR A 259 -24.84 -22.30 -6.89
C THR A 259 -25.07 -23.78 -7.20
N GLN A 260 -24.05 -24.52 -7.65
CA GLN A 260 -24.15 -25.97 -7.93
C GLN A 260 -24.10 -26.88 -6.68
N THR A 261 -24.45 -26.39 -5.49
CA THR A 261 -24.86 -27.28 -4.40
C THR A 261 -26.26 -27.80 -4.69
N LYS A 262 -26.35 -29.10 -4.99
CA LYS A 262 -27.58 -29.87 -5.20
C LYS A 262 -28.55 -29.69 -4.02
N THR A 263 -29.46 -28.74 -4.14
CA THR A 263 -30.79 -28.73 -3.50
C THR A 263 -31.57 -27.60 -4.19
N ASP A 264 -32.62 -27.99 -4.92
CA ASP A 264 -33.62 -27.13 -5.57
C ASP A 264 -33.11 -26.13 -6.63
N ALA A 265 -32.72 -26.69 -7.78
CA ALA A 265 -32.31 -25.98 -9.00
C ALA A 265 -33.49 -25.35 -9.79
N THR A 266 -34.49 -24.79 -9.12
CA THR A 266 -35.54 -24.00 -9.79
C THR A 266 -35.58 -22.52 -9.41
N ASP A 267 -34.94 -22.07 -8.32
CA ASP A 267 -35.07 -20.67 -7.88
C ASP A 267 -33.79 -20.09 -7.23
N ALA A 268 -32.60 -20.35 -7.78
CA ALA A 268 -31.45 -19.50 -7.47
C ALA A 268 -31.46 -18.29 -8.43
N PRO A 269 -31.80 -17.06 -7.99
CA PRO A 269 -31.92 -15.93 -8.89
C PRO A 269 -30.53 -15.59 -9.44
N THR A 270 -30.31 -15.91 -10.71
CA THR A 270 -29.22 -15.34 -11.52
C THR A 270 -29.41 -13.83 -11.59
N ILE A 271 -28.32 -13.05 -11.59
CA ILE A 271 -28.41 -11.57 -11.66
C ILE A 271 -29.06 -11.06 -12.94
N LEU A 272 -29.14 -11.93 -13.95
CA LEU A 272 -29.85 -11.72 -15.21
C LEU A 272 -30.79 -12.90 -15.44
N SER A 273 -31.94 -12.64 -16.04
CA SER A 273 -32.86 -13.67 -16.53
C SER A 273 -32.24 -14.44 -17.71
N GLN A 274 -32.80 -15.61 -18.03
CA GLN A 274 -32.34 -16.38 -19.19
C GLN A 274 -32.52 -15.62 -20.51
N GLN A 275 -33.55 -14.78 -20.60
CA GLN A 275 -33.80 -13.97 -21.80
C GLN A 275 -32.73 -12.89 -21.95
N GLU A 276 -32.43 -12.15 -20.87
CA GLU A 276 -31.37 -11.14 -20.88
C GLU A 276 -29.99 -11.73 -21.20
N LEU A 277 -29.70 -12.95 -20.73
CA LEU A 277 -28.46 -13.65 -21.08
C LEU A 277 -28.38 -14.01 -22.57
N ARG A 278 -29.49 -14.45 -23.17
CA ARG A 278 -29.55 -14.72 -24.62
C ARG A 278 -29.36 -13.44 -25.42
N ASP A 279 -30.11 -12.39 -25.08
CA ASP A 279 -30.07 -11.11 -25.78
C ASP A 279 -28.68 -10.48 -25.70
N LEU A 280 -28.06 -10.47 -24.51
CA LEU A 280 -26.71 -9.95 -24.31
C LEU A 280 -25.67 -10.75 -25.08
N THR A 281 -25.78 -12.08 -25.09
CA THR A 281 -24.86 -12.97 -25.82
C THR A 281 -24.96 -12.75 -27.33
N GLU A 282 -26.17 -12.73 -27.88
CA GLU A 282 -26.40 -12.44 -29.31
C GLU A 282 -25.83 -11.08 -29.70
N LEU A 283 -26.06 -10.07 -28.88
CA LEU A 283 -25.63 -8.70 -29.14
C LEU A 283 -24.08 -8.56 -29.12
N ILE A 284 -23.39 -9.24 -28.20
CA ILE A 284 -21.91 -9.29 -28.16
C ILE A 284 -21.35 -10.00 -29.40
N VAL A 285 -21.90 -11.17 -29.74
CA VAL A 285 -21.38 -11.98 -30.86
C VAL A 285 -21.66 -11.30 -32.19
N ALA A 286 -22.85 -10.71 -32.36
CA ALA A 286 -23.17 -9.91 -33.54
C ALA A 286 -22.20 -8.75 -33.74
N ALA A 287 -21.85 -8.01 -32.68
CA ALA A 287 -20.90 -6.89 -32.76
C ALA A 287 -19.48 -7.32 -33.17
N VAL A 288 -19.03 -8.50 -32.74
CA VAL A 288 -17.72 -9.05 -33.15
C VAL A 288 -17.76 -9.55 -34.59
N LEU A 289 -18.86 -10.16 -35.02
CA LEU A 289 -19.01 -10.66 -36.39
C LEU A 289 -19.20 -9.53 -37.40
N SER A 290 -19.81 -8.41 -37.00
CA SER A 290 -20.11 -7.28 -37.89
C SER A 290 -18.91 -6.36 -38.14
N ASN A 291 -17.89 -6.35 -37.28
CA ASN A 291 -16.73 -5.47 -37.40
C ASN A 291 -15.43 -6.29 -37.57
N SER A 292 -14.78 -6.14 -38.73
CA SER A 292 -13.55 -6.85 -39.07
C SER A 292 -12.35 -6.46 -38.19
N GLU A 293 -12.34 -5.25 -37.62
CA GLU A 293 -11.27 -4.69 -36.78
C GLU A 293 -11.29 -5.24 -35.34
N LYS A 294 -12.38 -5.89 -34.92
CA LYS A 294 -12.56 -6.51 -33.58
C LYS A 294 -11.82 -7.85 -33.43
N THR A 295 -10.58 -7.91 -33.93
CA THR A 295 -9.66 -9.05 -33.92
C THR A 295 -9.35 -9.53 -32.49
N TYR A 296 -8.97 -8.61 -31.59
CA TYR A 296 -8.71 -8.92 -30.17
C TYR A 296 -9.97 -9.31 -29.40
N ALA A 297 -11.12 -8.75 -29.77
CA ALA A 297 -12.41 -9.08 -29.17
C ALA A 297 -12.86 -10.51 -29.54
N ALA A 298 -12.65 -10.94 -30.79
CA ALA A 298 -12.92 -12.33 -31.21
C ALA A 298 -12.12 -13.33 -30.36
N LEU A 299 -10.82 -13.08 -30.16
CA LEU A 299 -9.98 -13.92 -29.30
C LEU A 299 -10.47 -13.94 -27.84
N SER A 300 -10.96 -12.81 -27.34
CA SER A 300 -11.49 -12.67 -25.97
C SER A 300 -12.77 -13.47 -25.71
N LEU A 301 -13.49 -13.89 -26.77
CA LEU A 301 -14.68 -14.74 -26.69
C LEU A 301 -14.35 -16.24 -26.67
N LYS A 302 -13.13 -16.66 -27.04
CA LYS A 302 -12.72 -18.07 -27.06
C LYS A 302 -12.97 -18.81 -25.73
N PRO A 303 -12.67 -18.24 -24.55
CA PRO A 303 -12.96 -18.90 -23.27
C PRO A 303 -14.45 -19.01 -22.94
N LEU A 304 -15.32 -18.26 -23.64
CA LEU A 304 -16.76 -18.22 -23.40
C LEU A 304 -17.58 -19.05 -24.40
N LEU A 305 -16.92 -19.84 -25.26
CA LEU A 305 -17.60 -20.67 -26.24
C LEU A 305 -18.67 -21.60 -25.63
N PRO A 306 -18.47 -22.24 -24.47
CA PRO A 306 -19.51 -23.07 -23.85
C PRO A 306 -20.77 -22.27 -23.47
N GLU A 307 -20.60 -21.06 -22.93
CA GLU A 307 -21.70 -20.16 -22.59
C GLU A 307 -22.41 -19.64 -23.84
N ILE A 308 -21.64 -19.29 -24.87
CA ILE A 308 -22.18 -18.83 -26.15
C ILE A 308 -22.96 -19.97 -26.82
N GLU A 309 -22.51 -21.22 -26.72
CA GLU A 309 -23.22 -22.38 -27.26
C GLU A 309 -24.57 -22.58 -26.55
N LYS A 310 -24.61 -22.32 -25.24
CA LYS A 310 -25.84 -22.39 -24.45
C LYS A 310 -26.86 -21.29 -24.78
N TYR A 311 -26.42 -20.05 -25.02
CA TYR A 311 -27.30 -18.89 -25.13
C TYR A 311 -27.47 -18.34 -26.56
N ALA A 312 -26.53 -18.61 -27.46
CA ALA A 312 -26.50 -18.16 -28.86
C ALA A 312 -25.95 -19.26 -29.81
N PRO A 313 -26.52 -20.49 -29.81
CA PRO A 313 -25.97 -21.63 -30.55
C PRO A 313 -25.84 -21.38 -32.06
N ALA A 314 -26.76 -20.60 -32.64
CA ALA A 314 -26.77 -20.29 -34.07
C ALA A 314 -25.52 -19.50 -34.53
N ARG A 315 -24.83 -18.79 -33.61
CA ARG A 315 -23.66 -17.97 -33.91
C ARG A 315 -22.32 -18.70 -33.80
N ILE A 316 -22.31 -19.88 -33.18
CA ILE A 316 -21.08 -20.66 -32.90
C ILE A 316 -20.24 -20.94 -34.15
N PRO A 317 -20.81 -21.42 -35.28
CA PRO A 317 -20.01 -21.71 -36.46
C PRO A 317 -19.27 -20.47 -36.99
N GLN A 318 -19.96 -19.33 -37.07
CA GLN A 318 -19.41 -18.06 -37.57
C GLN A 318 -18.32 -17.52 -36.64
N LEU A 319 -18.53 -17.60 -35.32
CA LEU A 319 -17.55 -17.14 -34.33
C LEU A 319 -16.27 -17.99 -34.33
N ARG A 320 -16.41 -19.33 -34.40
CA ARG A 320 -15.25 -20.24 -34.47
C ARG A 320 -14.41 -19.97 -35.71
N GLN A 321 -15.05 -19.75 -36.86
CA GLN A 321 -14.37 -19.40 -38.10
C GLN A 321 -13.59 -18.09 -37.95
N LYS A 322 -14.23 -17.03 -37.41
CA LYS A 322 -13.58 -15.73 -37.18
C LYS A 322 -12.37 -15.83 -36.25
N ILE A 323 -12.44 -16.59 -35.16
CA ILE A 323 -11.32 -16.82 -34.25
C ILE A 323 -10.15 -17.50 -34.98
N ALA A 324 -10.43 -18.55 -35.74
CA ALA A 324 -9.40 -19.27 -36.49
C ALA A 324 -8.71 -18.38 -37.55
N ASP A 325 -9.46 -17.48 -38.20
CA ASP A 325 -8.92 -16.52 -39.16
C ASP A 325 -7.98 -15.51 -38.48
N VAL A 326 -8.36 -15.02 -37.30
CA VAL A 326 -7.55 -14.09 -36.49
C VAL A 326 -6.27 -14.74 -35.97
N GLU A 327 -6.34 -15.97 -35.47
CA GLU A 327 -5.16 -16.70 -34.97
C GLU A 327 -4.14 -16.96 -36.10
N ARG A 328 -4.62 -17.29 -37.30
CA ARG A 328 -3.77 -17.42 -38.49
C ARG A 328 -3.10 -16.11 -38.90
N ALA A 329 -3.80 -14.97 -38.77
CA ALA A 329 -3.26 -13.65 -39.11
C ALA A 329 -2.25 -13.09 -38.08
N THR A 330 -2.38 -13.45 -36.80
CA THR A 330 -1.57 -12.93 -35.70
C THR A 330 -0.34 -13.79 -35.34
N GLY A 331 -0.24 -15.01 -35.89
CA GLY A 331 0.80 -16.01 -35.58
C GLY A 331 2.26 -15.68 -35.98
N GLY A 332 2.56 -14.43 -36.37
CA GLY A 332 3.89 -14.00 -36.87
C GLY A 332 4.91 -13.52 -35.81
N ARG A 333 4.56 -13.42 -34.52
CA ARG A 333 5.50 -13.02 -33.46
C ARG A 333 5.53 -14.04 -32.33
N ARG A 334 6.40 -15.04 -32.48
CA ARG A 334 6.70 -16.03 -31.45
C ARG A 334 7.59 -15.40 -30.36
N GLY A 335 6.99 -14.59 -29.48
CA GLY A 335 7.61 -14.15 -28.22
C GLY A 335 7.66 -15.32 -27.24
N ILE A 336 8.74 -15.41 -26.45
CA ILE A 336 9.01 -16.30 -25.29
C ILE A 336 8.06 -17.49 -25.20
N ASP A 337 8.57 -18.68 -25.53
CA ASP A 337 7.85 -19.96 -25.43
C ASP A 337 7.01 -20.02 -24.15
N SER A 338 5.72 -20.35 -24.28
CA SER A 338 4.78 -20.42 -23.16
C SER A 338 5.29 -21.34 -22.05
N SER A 339 6.06 -22.37 -22.42
CA SER A 339 6.72 -23.30 -21.49
C SER A 339 7.73 -22.61 -20.58
N LEU A 340 8.54 -21.68 -21.10
CA LEU A 340 9.55 -20.96 -20.33
C LEU A 340 8.92 -19.99 -19.34
N ARG A 341 7.79 -19.36 -19.71
CA ARG A 341 7.03 -18.48 -18.82
C ARG A 341 6.43 -19.24 -17.63
N GLU A 342 5.94 -20.46 -17.85
CA GLU A 342 5.38 -21.31 -16.80
C GLU A 342 6.47 -21.77 -15.81
N VAL A 343 7.61 -22.25 -16.33
CA VAL A 343 8.76 -22.65 -15.49
C VAL A 343 9.29 -21.49 -14.66
N MET A 344 9.33 -20.27 -15.18
CA MET A 344 9.74 -19.09 -14.43
C MET A 344 8.80 -18.74 -13.27
N GLN A 345 7.49 -18.99 -13.41
CA GLN A 345 6.50 -18.65 -12.40
C GLN A 345 6.40 -19.72 -11.30
N SER A 346 6.37 -21.00 -11.66
CA SER A 346 6.06 -22.09 -10.72
C SER A 346 7.05 -23.26 -10.72
N GLY A 347 8.01 -23.30 -11.64
CA GLY A 347 8.92 -24.44 -11.84
C GLY A 347 9.76 -24.82 -10.62
N THR A 348 10.05 -26.11 -10.44
CA THR A 348 10.95 -26.63 -9.38
C THR A 348 12.40 -26.20 -9.60
N VAL A 349 13.27 -26.43 -8.61
CA VAL A 349 14.71 -26.16 -8.75
C VAL A 349 15.26 -26.89 -9.99
N GLU A 350 14.90 -28.15 -10.16
CA GLU A 350 15.33 -29.00 -11.28
C GLU A 350 14.80 -28.49 -12.62
N ALA A 351 13.52 -28.11 -12.68
CA ALA A 351 12.92 -27.58 -13.90
C ALA A 351 13.57 -26.26 -14.33
N LEU A 352 13.91 -25.39 -13.37
CA LEU A 352 14.63 -24.14 -13.62
C LEU A 352 16.06 -24.40 -14.12
N LEU A 353 16.76 -25.36 -13.51
CA LEU A 353 18.12 -25.76 -13.93
C LEU A 353 18.12 -26.41 -15.32
N GLU A 354 17.08 -27.17 -15.69
CA GLU A 354 16.96 -27.76 -17.02
C GLU A 354 16.59 -26.72 -18.10
N ALA A 355 15.80 -25.70 -17.73
CA ALA A 355 15.38 -24.64 -18.63
C ALA A 355 16.49 -23.58 -18.86
N ALA A 356 17.30 -23.28 -17.84
CA ALA A 356 18.36 -22.29 -17.89
C ALA A 356 19.33 -22.42 -19.09
N PRO A 357 19.89 -23.60 -19.44
CA PRO A 357 20.77 -23.72 -20.60
C PRO A 357 20.06 -23.55 -21.94
N LYS A 358 18.74 -23.79 -21.99
CA LYS A 358 17.89 -23.66 -23.19
C LYS A 358 17.40 -22.23 -23.41
N ALA A 359 17.53 -21.36 -22.41
CA ALA A 359 17.07 -19.97 -22.46
C ALA A 359 18.05 -19.05 -23.23
N PRO A 360 17.55 -17.89 -23.74
CA PRO A 360 18.40 -16.80 -24.24
C PRO A 360 19.45 -16.38 -23.22
N ARG A 361 20.62 -15.93 -23.68
CA ARG A 361 21.78 -15.62 -22.82
C ARG A 361 21.44 -14.61 -21.73
N GLU A 362 20.59 -13.65 -22.05
CA GLU A 362 20.14 -12.58 -21.16
C GLU A 362 19.28 -13.09 -19.99
N MET A 363 18.70 -14.29 -20.11
CA MET A 363 17.79 -14.87 -19.11
C MET A 363 18.41 -16.02 -18.31
N ARG A 364 19.58 -16.54 -18.70
CA ARG A 364 20.18 -17.72 -18.05
C ARG A 364 20.52 -17.44 -16.59
N ASP A 365 21.24 -16.34 -16.35
CA ASP A 365 21.67 -15.96 -14.99
C ASP A 365 20.47 -15.70 -14.07
N TYR A 366 19.38 -15.12 -14.62
CA TYR A 366 18.13 -14.95 -13.89
C TYR A 366 17.48 -16.29 -13.51
N LEU A 367 17.45 -17.27 -14.42
CA LEU A 367 16.90 -18.60 -14.14
C LEU A 367 17.73 -19.35 -13.10
N TYR A 368 19.06 -19.26 -13.16
CA TYR A 368 19.95 -19.84 -12.15
C TYR A 368 19.76 -19.17 -10.78
N GLN A 369 19.61 -17.84 -10.74
CA GLN A 369 19.30 -17.12 -9.51
C GLN A 369 17.95 -17.56 -8.93
N ARG A 370 16.92 -17.75 -9.78
CA ARG A 370 15.60 -18.23 -9.34
C ARG A 370 15.68 -19.66 -8.79
N ALA A 371 16.46 -20.53 -9.43
CA ALA A 371 16.70 -21.89 -8.96
C ALA A 371 17.40 -21.90 -7.59
N ALA A 372 18.44 -21.08 -7.42
CA ALA A 372 19.15 -20.95 -6.15
C ALA A 372 18.25 -20.39 -5.03
N THR A 373 17.43 -19.38 -5.33
CA THR A 373 16.45 -18.83 -4.37
C THR A 373 15.45 -19.90 -3.94
N LYS A 374 14.95 -20.71 -4.89
CA LYS A 374 14.01 -21.78 -4.58
C LYS A 374 14.64 -22.92 -3.77
N ALA A 375 15.91 -23.26 -4.03
CA ALA A 375 16.66 -24.20 -3.20
C ALA A 375 16.80 -23.69 -1.75
N LEU A 376 17.09 -22.40 -1.60
CA LEU A 376 17.16 -21.75 -0.29
C LEU A 376 15.79 -21.71 0.43
N GLU A 377 14.70 -21.45 -0.31
CA GLU A 377 13.33 -21.54 0.20
C GLU A 377 12.97 -22.96 0.69
N GLN A 378 13.58 -23.99 0.12
CA GLN A 378 13.45 -25.39 0.54
C GLN A 378 14.40 -25.78 1.67
N GLY A 379 15.26 -24.86 2.14
CA GLY A 379 16.24 -25.09 3.20
C GLY A 379 17.57 -25.68 2.71
N ASP A 380 17.75 -25.87 1.41
CA ASP A 380 18.97 -26.41 0.80
C ASP A 380 19.90 -25.29 0.30
N ALA A 381 20.52 -24.64 1.26
CA ALA A 381 21.41 -23.53 0.97
C ALA A 381 22.75 -23.94 0.36
N ASP A 382 23.22 -25.17 0.62
CA ASP A 382 24.45 -25.67 0.00
C ASP A 382 24.22 -25.88 -1.50
N ARG A 383 23.07 -26.45 -1.89
CA ARG A 383 22.66 -26.50 -3.30
C ARG A 383 22.51 -25.11 -3.91
N ALA A 384 21.92 -24.15 -3.17
CA ALA A 384 21.82 -22.77 -3.64
C ALA A 384 23.21 -22.17 -3.95
N ARG A 385 24.19 -22.35 -3.07
CA ARG A 385 25.57 -21.88 -3.28
C ARG A 385 26.22 -22.56 -4.48
N THR A 386 26.06 -23.88 -4.62
CA THR A 386 26.60 -24.63 -5.77
C THR A 386 26.02 -24.13 -7.08
N ILE A 387 24.69 -23.95 -7.17
CA ILE A 387 24.04 -23.41 -8.36
C ILE A 387 24.66 -22.06 -8.76
N ILE A 388 24.85 -21.15 -7.80
CA ILE A 388 25.40 -19.83 -8.05
C ILE A 388 26.88 -19.89 -8.46
N ASN A 389 27.69 -20.69 -7.75
CA ASN A 389 29.12 -20.80 -8.02
C ASN A 389 29.41 -21.41 -9.39
N ASP A 390 28.63 -22.40 -9.80
CA ASP A 390 28.87 -23.17 -11.03
C ASP A 390 28.29 -22.47 -12.27
N ASN A 391 27.22 -21.69 -12.13
CA ASN A 391 26.44 -21.22 -13.28
C ASN A 391 26.41 -19.70 -13.48
N ILE A 392 26.64 -18.88 -12.45
CA ILE A 392 26.69 -17.42 -12.61
C ILE A 392 28.08 -17.00 -13.08
N SER A 393 28.15 -16.43 -14.28
CA SER A 393 29.42 -16.12 -14.94
C SER A 393 30.09 -14.85 -14.40
N ASP A 394 29.30 -13.84 -14.02
CA ASP A 394 29.82 -12.58 -13.46
C ASP A 394 30.32 -12.77 -12.01
N PRO A 395 31.63 -12.58 -11.73
CA PRO A 395 32.18 -12.71 -10.38
C PRO A 395 31.59 -11.72 -9.36
N ALA A 396 31.22 -10.51 -9.78
CA ALA A 396 30.65 -9.51 -8.88
C ALA A 396 29.23 -9.93 -8.48
N MET A 397 28.41 -10.33 -9.45
CA MET A 397 27.08 -10.88 -9.22
C MET A 397 27.14 -12.14 -8.36
N ARG A 398 28.04 -13.08 -8.65
CA ARG A 398 28.24 -14.30 -7.85
C ARG A 398 28.53 -13.97 -6.39
N LYS A 399 29.49 -13.07 -6.14
CA LYS A 399 29.86 -12.65 -4.78
C LYS A 399 28.69 -12.00 -4.04
N TYR A 400 27.92 -11.15 -4.73
CA TYR A 400 26.74 -10.51 -4.16
C TYR A 400 25.67 -11.53 -3.77
N ILE A 401 25.31 -12.45 -4.67
CA ILE A 401 24.27 -13.46 -4.41
C ILE A 401 24.72 -14.43 -3.30
N THR A 402 25.98 -14.85 -3.28
CA THR A 402 26.50 -15.73 -2.22
C THR A 402 26.43 -15.04 -0.84
N ALA A 403 26.82 -13.77 -0.75
CA ALA A 403 26.69 -13.00 0.50
C ALA A 403 25.22 -12.88 0.94
N GLU A 404 24.30 -12.74 0.00
CA GLU A 404 22.86 -12.69 0.27
C GLU A 404 22.33 -14.04 0.79
N ILE A 405 22.75 -15.17 0.21
CA ILE A 405 22.42 -16.51 0.72
C ILE A 405 22.90 -16.68 2.16
N GLU A 406 24.14 -16.31 2.46
CA GLU A 406 24.71 -16.38 3.81
C GLU A 406 23.94 -15.51 4.80
N ARG A 407 23.56 -14.29 4.39
CA ARG A 407 22.76 -13.37 5.20
C ARG A 407 21.37 -13.96 5.51
N GLN A 408 20.70 -14.54 4.51
CA GLN A 408 19.39 -15.15 4.69
C GLN A 408 19.44 -16.36 5.62
N GLN A 409 20.43 -17.24 5.48
CA GLN A 409 20.62 -18.35 6.42
C GLN A 409 20.87 -17.87 7.85
N MET A 410 21.67 -16.82 8.00
CA MET A 410 21.96 -16.26 9.32
C MET A 410 20.69 -15.71 9.98
N MET A 411 19.90 -14.94 9.22
CA MET A 411 18.64 -14.40 9.68
C MET A 411 17.61 -15.49 9.97
N GLN A 412 17.56 -16.54 9.16
CA GLN A 412 16.71 -17.71 9.41
C GLN A 412 17.11 -18.40 10.72
N ALA A 413 18.39 -18.73 10.92
CA ALA A 413 18.88 -19.33 12.14
C ALA A 413 18.59 -18.46 13.37
N ALA A 414 18.76 -17.13 13.24
CA ALA A 414 18.44 -16.18 14.30
C ALA A 414 16.94 -16.18 14.63
N SER A 415 16.07 -16.19 13.61
CA SER A 415 14.61 -16.23 13.79
C SER A 415 14.10 -17.54 14.40
N GLU A 416 14.77 -18.67 14.11
CA GLU A 416 14.49 -19.98 14.70
C GLU A 416 15.04 -20.09 16.14
N GLY A 417 15.84 -19.10 16.57
CA GLY A 417 16.49 -19.06 17.87
C GLY A 417 17.60 -20.10 18.03
N LYS A 418 18.30 -20.44 16.94
CA LYS A 418 19.47 -21.35 16.94
C LYS A 418 20.71 -20.61 17.48
N MET A 419 20.72 -20.35 18.78
CA MET A 419 21.69 -19.46 19.45
C MET A 419 23.15 -19.77 19.10
N ASP A 420 23.59 -21.03 19.25
CA ASP A 420 25.01 -21.39 19.03
C ASP A 420 25.43 -21.22 17.57
N GLN A 421 24.58 -21.65 16.64
CA GLN A 421 24.82 -21.49 15.21
C GLN A 421 24.89 -20.01 14.84
N THR A 422 23.93 -19.21 15.30
CA THR A 422 23.91 -17.77 15.01
C THR A 422 25.12 -17.07 15.62
N ARG A 423 25.53 -17.42 16.85
CA ARG A 423 26.74 -16.85 17.48
C ARG A 423 28.02 -17.14 16.70
N GLN A 424 28.17 -18.35 16.15
CA GLN A 424 29.30 -18.66 15.27
C GLN A 424 29.28 -17.83 13.98
N MET A 425 28.10 -17.59 13.43
CA MET A 425 27.92 -16.80 12.21
C MET A 425 28.18 -15.29 12.44
N LEU A 426 27.84 -14.75 13.62
CA LEU A 426 28.10 -13.35 14.00
C LEU A 426 29.58 -12.96 13.88
N ALA A 427 30.50 -13.89 14.15
CA ALA A 427 31.94 -13.65 14.06
C ALA A 427 32.41 -13.31 12.64
N ARG A 428 31.65 -13.73 11.61
CA ARG A 428 31.96 -13.50 10.19
C ARG A 428 31.47 -12.16 9.67
N LEU A 429 30.59 -11.49 10.41
CA LEU A 429 30.06 -10.17 10.03
C LEU A 429 31.17 -9.12 10.11
N ARG A 430 31.08 -8.11 9.26
CA ARG A 430 32.14 -7.10 9.15
C ARG A 430 31.87 -5.93 10.07
N THR A 431 30.61 -5.53 10.19
CA THR A 431 30.24 -4.30 10.86
C THR A 431 29.49 -4.57 12.18
N ASN A 432 29.47 -3.59 13.07
CA ASN A 432 28.71 -3.72 14.32
C ASN A 432 27.20 -3.66 14.04
N GLU A 433 26.81 -2.89 13.03
CA GLU A 433 25.43 -2.70 12.59
C GLU A 433 24.84 -4.03 12.10
N GLU A 434 25.59 -4.81 11.30
CA GLU A 434 25.19 -6.16 10.89
C GLU A 434 24.98 -7.08 12.11
N ARG A 435 25.88 -7.01 13.09
CA ARG A 435 25.79 -7.83 14.32
C ARG A 435 24.58 -7.45 15.16
N VAL A 436 24.30 -6.16 15.30
CA VAL A 436 23.13 -5.63 16.00
C VAL A 436 21.83 -6.13 15.37
N VAL A 437 21.74 -6.14 14.05
CA VAL A 437 20.56 -6.65 13.34
C VAL A 437 20.27 -8.10 13.74
N VAL A 438 21.30 -8.94 13.76
CA VAL A 438 21.17 -10.37 14.06
C VAL A 438 20.91 -10.62 15.56
N LEU A 439 21.59 -9.88 16.45
CA LEU A 439 21.39 -9.98 17.89
C LEU A 439 19.96 -9.56 18.30
N THR A 440 19.44 -8.49 17.73
CA THR A 440 18.06 -8.06 17.99
C THR A 440 17.04 -9.05 17.42
N GLN A 441 17.34 -9.71 16.30
CA GLN A 441 16.51 -10.81 15.79
C GLN A 441 16.51 -12.04 16.71
N LEU A 442 17.67 -12.42 17.26
CA LEU A 442 17.76 -13.47 18.29
C LEU A 442 16.97 -13.08 19.54
N ALA A 443 17.03 -11.81 19.95
CA ALA A 443 16.27 -11.32 21.10
C ALA A 443 14.76 -11.47 20.86
N LEU A 444 14.27 -11.17 19.65
CA LEU A 444 12.88 -11.41 19.26
C LEU A 444 12.51 -12.90 19.29
N ALA A 445 13.39 -13.79 18.82
CA ALA A 445 13.16 -15.23 18.87
C ALA A 445 13.11 -15.77 20.32
N ALA A 446 14.01 -15.29 21.18
CA ALA A 446 13.98 -15.58 22.62
C ALA A 446 12.68 -15.06 23.27
N MET A 447 12.22 -13.87 22.89
CA MET A 447 10.92 -13.33 23.34
C MET A 447 9.74 -14.19 22.92
N ALA A 448 9.72 -14.71 21.69
CA ALA A 448 8.68 -15.63 21.24
C ALA A 448 8.65 -16.94 22.04
N LYS A 449 9.79 -17.35 22.62
CA LYS A 449 9.91 -18.49 23.55
C LYS A 449 9.70 -18.10 25.03
N ASN A 450 9.29 -16.86 25.31
CA ASN A 450 9.12 -16.29 26.65
C ASN A 450 10.42 -16.25 27.49
N GLU A 451 11.58 -16.26 26.85
CA GLU A 451 12.92 -16.26 27.47
C GLU A 451 13.42 -14.82 27.71
N LYS A 452 12.68 -14.03 28.48
CA LYS A 452 12.93 -12.58 28.64
C LYS A 452 14.36 -12.22 29.09
N LYS A 453 14.95 -13.02 29.99
CA LYS A 453 16.33 -12.79 30.46
C LYS A 453 17.37 -12.94 29.35
N ILE A 454 17.17 -13.92 28.47
CA ILE A 454 18.05 -14.16 27.32
C ILE A 454 17.89 -13.02 26.31
N ALA A 455 16.65 -12.63 26.02
CA ALA A 455 16.37 -11.50 25.15
C ALA A 455 17.03 -10.20 25.64
N LEU A 456 16.92 -9.89 26.94
CA LEU A 456 17.58 -8.72 27.54
C LEU A 456 19.10 -8.79 27.42
N ALA A 457 19.72 -9.94 27.70
CA ALA A 457 21.17 -10.10 27.56
C ALA A 457 21.66 -9.88 26.12
N LEU A 458 20.91 -10.38 25.13
CA LEU A 458 21.22 -10.15 23.70
C LEU A 458 21.08 -8.67 23.31
N LEU A 459 20.10 -7.96 23.87
CA LEU A 459 19.94 -6.52 23.65
C LEU A 459 21.02 -5.70 24.36
N ASP A 460 21.49 -6.14 25.52
CA ASP A 460 22.62 -5.51 26.23
C ASP A 460 23.92 -5.69 25.41
N GLU A 461 24.13 -6.87 24.83
CA GLU A 461 25.23 -7.13 23.89
C GLU A 461 25.12 -6.27 22.62
N ALA A 462 23.92 -6.16 22.02
CA ALA A 462 23.71 -5.28 20.87
C ALA A 462 23.94 -3.81 21.21
N ARG A 463 23.51 -3.37 22.41
CA ARG A 463 23.70 -2.00 22.91
C ARG A 463 25.17 -1.66 23.06
N SER A 464 26.03 -2.58 23.50
CA SER A 464 27.46 -2.30 23.63
C SER A 464 28.18 -2.16 22.29
N MET A 465 27.55 -2.54 21.18
CA MET A 465 28.11 -2.45 19.83
C MET A 465 27.77 -1.14 19.11
N VAL A 466 26.75 -0.40 19.56
CA VAL A 466 26.35 0.87 18.97
C VAL A 466 27.01 2.05 19.69
N SER A 467 27.40 3.07 18.94
CA SER A 467 27.91 4.31 19.52
C SER A 467 26.77 5.12 20.17
N ASN A 468 27.10 6.06 21.05
CA ASN A 468 26.10 7.03 21.57
C ASN A 468 25.72 8.10 20.54
N ARG A 469 26.59 8.37 19.57
CA ARG A 469 26.38 9.34 18.49
C ARG A 469 26.66 8.67 17.15
N ALA A 470 25.64 8.58 16.31
CA ALA A 470 25.75 7.96 15.00
C ALA A 470 26.49 8.87 14.02
N ARG A 471 27.35 8.33 13.16
CA ARG A 471 28.05 9.11 12.11
C ARG A 471 27.41 8.97 10.74
N ASN A 472 26.50 8.02 10.59
CA ASN A 472 25.79 7.71 9.35
C ASN A 472 24.44 7.04 9.67
N PHE A 473 23.63 6.83 8.63
CA PHE A 473 22.30 6.23 8.77
C PHE A 473 22.33 4.77 9.25
N ALA A 474 23.34 3.99 8.89
CA ALA A 474 23.45 2.60 9.34
C ALA A 474 23.62 2.54 10.87
N GLN A 475 24.46 3.41 11.44
CA GLN A 475 24.66 3.52 12.88
C GLN A 475 23.40 4.02 13.60
N LEU A 476 22.73 5.02 13.03
CA LEU A 476 21.49 5.56 13.59
C LEU A 476 20.38 4.50 13.56
N GLY A 477 20.25 3.76 12.45
CA GLY A 477 19.32 2.64 12.33
C GLY A 477 19.59 1.53 13.34
N ALA A 478 20.85 1.18 13.56
CA ALA A 478 21.23 0.19 14.59
C ALA A 478 20.84 0.66 16.00
N GLN A 479 21.03 1.94 16.33
CA GLN A 479 20.58 2.50 17.61
C GLN A 479 19.06 2.36 17.80
N PHE A 480 18.28 2.75 16.79
CA PHE A 480 16.82 2.60 16.82
C PHE A 480 16.39 1.14 16.97
N GLN A 481 17.07 0.21 16.29
CA GLN A 481 16.73 -1.21 16.35
C GLN A 481 16.95 -1.80 17.75
N VAL A 482 18.01 -1.39 18.45
CA VAL A 482 18.25 -1.80 19.84
C VAL A 482 17.22 -1.17 20.78
N ALA A 483 16.95 0.14 20.65
CA ALA A 483 15.93 0.82 21.44
C ALA A 483 14.55 0.17 21.28
N ARG A 484 14.19 -0.23 20.06
CA ARG A 484 12.99 -1.03 19.76
C ARG A 484 12.99 -2.36 20.48
N GLY A 485 14.11 -3.09 20.46
CA GLY A 485 14.22 -4.35 21.18
C GLY A 485 13.88 -4.20 22.67
N TYR A 486 14.32 -3.10 23.29
CA TYR A 486 13.98 -2.78 24.67
C TYR A 486 12.53 -2.34 24.88
N ALA A 487 11.85 -1.76 23.89
CA ALA A 487 10.53 -1.14 24.07
C ALA A 487 9.49 -2.02 24.80
N ARG A 488 9.49 -3.33 24.53
CA ARG A 488 8.54 -4.30 25.13
C ARG A 488 9.09 -5.04 26.36
N LEU A 489 10.36 -4.82 26.69
CA LEU A 489 11.11 -5.56 27.69
C LEU A 489 11.54 -4.68 28.88
N ASP A 490 11.95 -3.45 28.57
CA ASP A 490 12.42 -2.43 29.48
C ASP A 490 12.25 -1.06 28.78
N ALA A 491 11.04 -0.49 28.91
CA ALA A 491 10.71 0.81 28.31
C ALA A 491 11.64 1.93 28.81
N ALA A 492 12.11 1.86 30.06
CA ALA A 492 13.02 2.85 30.63
C ALA A 492 14.39 2.85 29.94
N ARG A 493 14.95 1.67 29.60
CA ARG A 493 16.17 1.56 28.79
C ARG A 493 15.96 2.01 27.36
N SER A 494 14.81 1.69 26.77
CA SER A 494 14.44 2.16 25.42
C SER A 494 14.46 3.69 25.37
N LEU A 495 13.74 4.35 26.28
CA LEU A 495 13.66 5.80 26.36
C LEU A 495 15.01 6.45 26.65
N ALA A 496 15.80 5.90 27.60
CA ALA A 496 17.13 6.40 27.91
C ALA A 496 18.08 6.36 26.69
N MET A 497 17.86 5.42 25.77
CA MET A 497 18.64 5.31 24.54
C MET A 497 18.15 6.31 23.46
N LEU A 498 16.86 6.61 23.42
CA LEU A 498 16.27 7.56 22.47
C LEU A 498 16.55 9.02 22.84
N GLU A 499 16.68 9.36 24.13
CA GLU A 499 16.97 10.72 24.60
C GLU A 499 18.17 11.38 23.89
N PRO A 500 19.40 10.80 23.88
CA PRO A 500 20.54 11.41 23.16
C PRO A 500 20.39 11.36 21.64
N VAL A 501 19.61 10.42 21.10
CA VAL A 501 19.30 10.36 19.66
C VAL A 501 18.45 11.56 19.26
N VAL A 502 17.48 11.97 20.07
CA VAL A 502 16.67 13.17 19.82
C VAL A 502 17.53 14.43 19.79
N GLU A 503 18.51 14.55 20.68
CA GLU A 503 19.45 15.69 20.64
C GLU A 503 20.25 15.72 19.33
N GLN A 504 20.75 14.57 18.87
CA GLN A 504 21.42 14.48 17.58
C GLN A 504 20.47 14.79 16.41
N LEU A 505 19.22 14.33 16.47
CA LEU A 505 18.22 14.63 15.45
C LEU A 505 17.90 16.12 15.40
N ASN A 506 17.84 16.82 16.54
CA ASN A 506 17.66 18.27 16.57
C ASN A 506 18.75 18.98 15.75
N GLU A 507 20.02 18.61 15.92
CA GLU A 507 21.13 19.16 15.13
C GLU A 507 20.98 18.87 13.63
N LEU A 508 20.67 17.62 13.27
CA LEU A 508 20.52 17.19 11.87
C LEU A 508 19.31 17.85 11.19
N ILE A 509 18.20 18.00 11.91
CA ILE A 509 16.98 18.66 11.43
C ILE A 509 17.23 20.16 11.25
N ALA A 510 17.92 20.81 12.19
CA ALA A 510 18.26 22.22 12.05
C ALA A 510 19.15 22.47 10.83
N ALA A 511 20.17 21.63 10.62
CA ALA A 511 21.02 21.70 9.43
C ALA A 511 20.22 21.41 8.15
N GLY A 512 19.35 20.40 8.18
CA GLY A 512 18.46 20.05 7.06
C GLY A 512 17.49 21.17 6.70
N ALA A 513 16.90 21.85 7.69
CA ALA A 513 16.00 22.97 7.48
C ALA A 513 16.73 24.18 6.87
N LEU A 514 17.93 24.49 7.34
CA LEU A 514 18.77 25.57 6.79
C LEU A 514 19.11 25.32 5.31
N LEU A 515 19.58 24.09 5.00
CA LEU A 515 19.91 23.72 3.63
C LEU A 515 18.66 23.63 2.75
N GLY A 516 17.62 22.96 3.23
CA GLY A 516 16.36 22.80 2.51
C GLY A 516 15.71 24.12 2.15
N GLY A 517 15.65 25.07 3.10
CA GLY A 517 15.13 26.41 2.85
C GLY A 517 15.94 27.24 1.85
N PHE A 518 17.22 26.90 1.61
CA PHE A 518 18.02 27.52 0.55
C PHE A 518 17.71 26.93 -0.83
N PHE A 519 17.41 25.63 -0.93
CA PHE A 519 17.24 24.95 -2.21
C PHE A 519 15.79 24.80 -2.67
N SER A 520 14.82 24.77 -1.74
CA SER A 520 13.43 24.52 -2.07
C SER A 520 12.46 24.94 -0.96
N GLU A 521 11.47 25.74 -1.32
CA GLU A 521 10.32 26.02 -0.46
C GLU A 521 9.47 24.76 -0.16
N GLN A 522 9.70 23.65 -0.86
CA GLN A 522 9.00 22.37 -0.61
C GLN A 522 9.45 21.66 0.67
N PHE A 523 10.60 22.04 1.23
CA PHE A 523 11.07 21.45 2.48
C PHE A 523 10.81 22.39 3.67
N VAL A 524 11.07 23.69 3.47
CA VAL A 524 10.79 24.73 4.46
C VAL A 524 10.02 25.86 3.77
N LYS A 525 8.84 26.17 4.30
CA LYS A 525 8.01 27.30 3.87
C LYS A 525 7.54 28.08 5.08
N ASP A 526 7.55 29.41 5.01
CA ASP A 526 7.21 30.30 6.12
C ASP A 526 8.08 30.10 7.38
N ASP A 527 9.34 29.67 7.18
CA ASP A 527 10.27 29.23 8.24
C ASP A 527 9.76 28.01 9.04
N GLU A 528 8.95 27.17 8.40
CA GLU A 528 8.43 25.92 8.97
C GLU A 528 8.74 24.74 8.05
N ILE A 529 9.12 23.60 8.64
CA ILE A 529 9.26 22.38 7.85
C ILE A 529 7.86 21.94 7.41
N GLN A 530 7.69 21.67 6.12
CA GLN A 530 6.42 21.13 5.61
C GLN A 530 6.21 19.69 6.11
N LEU A 531 5.10 19.47 6.82
CA LEU A 531 4.75 18.17 7.39
C LEU A 531 4.48 17.11 6.31
N ALA A 532 3.98 17.50 5.14
CA ALA A 532 3.83 16.60 4.00
C ALA A 532 5.18 15.99 3.59
N SER A 533 6.19 16.85 3.46
CA SER A 533 7.55 16.44 3.12
C SER A 533 8.13 15.53 4.20
N MET A 534 7.91 15.84 5.49
CA MET A 534 8.28 14.94 6.60
C MET A 534 7.57 13.58 6.51
N ASN A 535 6.29 13.56 6.18
CA ASN A 535 5.48 12.35 6.04
C ASN A 535 5.93 11.46 4.88
N SER A 536 6.57 11.98 3.83
CA SER A 536 7.18 11.18 2.76
C SER A 536 8.49 10.51 3.20
N PHE A 537 9.13 10.99 4.28
CA PHE A 537 10.30 10.35 4.90
C PHE A 537 9.91 9.39 6.04
N LEU A 538 8.74 9.59 6.65
CA LEU A 538 8.16 8.71 7.65
C LEU A 538 7.84 7.26 7.23
N PRO A 539 7.67 6.85 5.95
CA PRO A 539 7.41 5.45 5.60
C PRO A 539 8.58 4.53 5.97
N MET A 540 9.78 5.09 6.11
CA MET A 540 10.98 4.44 6.65
C MET A 540 10.87 4.19 8.18
N PHE A 541 9.95 4.90 8.83
CA PHE A 541 9.68 4.95 10.27
C PHE A 541 8.24 4.53 10.65
N THR A 542 7.35 4.17 9.72
CA THR A 542 5.95 3.82 10.05
C THR A 542 5.64 2.34 9.84
N GLY A 543 4.67 1.83 10.60
CA GLY A 543 4.29 0.41 10.69
C GLY A 543 4.87 -0.25 11.94
N GLN A 544 6.20 -0.47 11.95
CA GLN A 544 6.85 -1.18 13.07
C GLN A 544 7.02 -0.30 14.31
N TYR A 545 7.39 0.98 14.13
CA TYR A 545 7.60 1.92 15.23
C TYR A 545 6.30 2.38 15.90
N ALA A 546 5.16 2.33 15.22
CA ALA A 546 3.88 2.67 15.85
C ALA A 546 3.53 1.67 16.97
N ALA A 547 3.83 0.38 16.78
CA ALA A 547 3.67 -0.64 17.80
C ALA A 547 4.70 -0.48 18.94
N ASP A 548 5.91 -0.01 18.64
CA ASP A 548 6.95 0.23 19.64
C ASP A 548 6.64 1.48 20.46
N LEU A 549 6.24 2.58 19.82
CA LEU A 549 5.74 3.79 20.47
C LEU A 549 4.52 3.47 21.32
N ASN A 550 3.59 2.64 20.84
CA ASN A 550 2.48 2.19 21.67
C ASN A 550 2.97 1.43 22.92
N ALA A 551 3.93 0.52 22.77
CA ALA A 551 4.48 -0.23 23.90
C ALA A 551 5.13 0.70 24.93
N VAL A 552 6.00 1.61 24.49
CA VAL A 552 6.69 2.53 25.40
C VAL A 552 5.73 3.57 26.00
N ALA A 553 4.76 4.07 25.24
CA ALA A 553 3.78 5.03 25.74
C ALA A 553 2.75 4.40 26.71
N ARG A 554 2.43 3.10 26.55
CA ARG A 554 1.60 2.35 27.52
C ARG A 554 2.33 2.15 28.84
N GLU A 555 3.63 1.87 28.80
CA GLU A 555 4.45 1.66 29.99
C GLU A 555 4.76 2.99 30.71
N ASP A 556 5.15 4.03 29.98
CA ASP A 556 5.49 5.34 30.53
C ASP A 556 5.11 6.47 29.57
N PHE A 557 3.83 6.86 29.60
CA PHE A 557 3.30 7.93 28.76
C PHE A 557 4.01 9.27 28.99
N ASP A 558 4.23 9.64 30.26
CA ASP A 558 4.74 10.96 30.62
C ASP A 558 6.19 11.13 30.17
N ARG A 559 7.03 10.09 30.33
CA ARG A 559 8.40 10.11 29.82
C ARG A 559 8.46 10.05 28.30
N THR A 560 7.55 9.30 27.67
CA THR A 560 7.46 9.23 26.20
C THR A 560 7.09 10.60 25.61
N LYS A 561 6.11 11.29 26.21
CA LYS A 561 5.79 12.69 25.90
C LYS A 561 6.99 13.60 26.14
N MET A 562 7.70 13.46 27.26
CA MET A 562 8.89 14.27 27.54
C MET A 562 9.99 14.11 26.49
N VAL A 563 10.20 12.90 25.96
CA VAL A 563 11.15 12.68 24.85
C VAL A 563 10.69 13.39 23.57
N ALA A 564 9.39 13.33 23.25
CA ALA A 564 8.84 14.10 22.13
C ALA A 564 8.97 15.62 22.34
N ASP A 565 8.79 16.10 23.57
CA ASP A 565 8.85 17.51 23.93
C ASP A 565 10.26 18.11 23.74
N ARG A 566 11.31 17.28 23.72
CA ARG A 566 12.69 17.69 23.46
C ARG A 566 12.97 18.08 22.00
N PHE A 567 12.09 17.76 21.05
CA PHE A 567 12.26 18.27 19.69
C PHE A 567 12.18 19.79 19.69
N GLN A 568 13.18 20.46 19.08
CA GLN A 568 13.32 21.91 19.16
C GLN A 568 12.34 22.65 18.25
N ARG A 569 12.11 22.13 17.04
CA ARG A 569 11.13 22.71 16.09
C ARG A 569 9.71 22.29 16.45
N ILE A 570 8.78 23.24 16.44
CA ILE A 570 7.39 23.00 16.88
C ILE A 570 6.68 22.04 15.93
N GLU A 571 6.95 22.09 14.62
CA GLU A 571 6.41 21.15 13.63
C GLU A 571 6.77 19.69 13.96
N VAL A 572 8.04 19.43 14.28
CA VAL A 572 8.56 18.09 14.59
C VAL A 572 8.02 17.60 15.92
N ARG A 573 7.99 18.46 16.94
CA ARG A 573 7.41 18.15 18.25
C ARG A 573 5.94 17.77 18.13
N THR A 574 5.17 18.56 17.38
CA THR A 574 3.74 18.34 17.15
C THR A 574 3.50 17.00 16.45
N LEU A 575 4.29 16.68 15.43
CA LEU A 575 4.22 15.40 14.74
C LEU A 575 4.58 14.22 15.66
N ALA A 576 5.63 14.33 16.47
CA ALA A 576 6.02 13.30 17.42
C ALA A 576 4.91 13.03 18.47
N ARG A 577 4.30 14.09 19.00
CA ARG A 577 3.13 13.98 19.89
C ARG A 577 1.94 13.32 19.20
N LEU A 578 1.66 13.70 17.95
CA LEU A 578 0.60 13.09 17.15
C LEU A 578 0.82 11.58 16.95
N LEU A 579 2.06 11.14 16.70
CA LEU A 579 2.40 9.72 16.59
C LEU A 579 2.16 8.96 17.91
N ILE A 580 2.48 9.56 19.06
CA ILE A 580 2.17 8.98 20.37
C ILE A 580 0.65 8.83 20.53
N ILE A 581 -0.12 9.88 20.20
CA ILE A 581 -1.59 9.84 20.28
C ILE A 581 -2.16 8.77 19.36
N GLN A 582 -1.73 8.71 18.10
CA GLN A 582 -2.16 7.70 17.13
C GLN A 582 -1.88 6.29 17.64
N SER A 583 -0.68 6.08 18.21
CA SER A 583 -0.33 4.78 18.77
C SER A 583 -1.33 4.31 19.83
N ILE A 584 -1.96 5.23 20.59
CA ILE A 584 -2.91 4.92 21.68
C ILE A 584 -4.35 4.87 21.19
N LEU A 585 -4.77 5.84 20.36
CA LEU A 585 -6.17 6.08 20.00
C LEU A 585 -6.62 5.37 18.71
N SER A 586 -5.69 5.01 17.82
CA SER A 586 -6.02 4.31 16.58
C SER A 586 -6.45 2.86 16.86
N PRO A 587 -7.40 2.30 16.09
CA PRO A 587 -7.78 0.90 16.22
C PRO A 587 -6.58 -0.01 15.91
N PRO A 588 -6.40 -1.13 16.64
CA PRO A 588 -5.29 -2.05 16.43
C PRO A 588 -5.30 -2.57 15.00
N THR A 589 -4.27 -2.22 14.24
CA THR A 589 -4.13 -2.60 12.83
C THR A 589 -3.11 -3.75 12.75
N PRO A 590 -3.36 -4.83 11.99
CA PRO A 590 -2.38 -5.90 11.83
C PRO A 590 -1.04 -5.34 11.31
N ALA A 591 0.08 -5.95 11.76
CA ALA A 591 1.45 -5.43 11.61
C ALA A 591 1.94 -5.10 10.18
N ASN A 592 1.17 -5.46 9.14
CA ASN A 592 1.45 -5.18 7.72
C ASN A 592 0.46 -4.17 7.09
N VAL A 593 -0.38 -3.54 7.90
CA VAL A 593 -1.34 -2.54 7.45
C VAL A 593 -0.97 -1.24 8.15
N ILE A 594 -0.60 -0.24 7.35
CA ILE A 594 -0.40 1.13 7.82
C ILE A 594 -1.65 1.52 8.64
N PRO A 595 -1.49 1.99 9.89
CA PRO A 595 -2.63 2.34 10.72
C PRO A 595 -3.60 3.25 9.96
N PRO A 596 -4.92 3.02 10.04
CA PRO A 596 -5.88 3.99 9.54
C PRO A 596 -5.64 5.31 10.30
N GLY A 597 -5.14 6.32 9.58
CA GLY A 597 -4.79 7.63 10.12
C GLY A 597 -3.31 8.00 10.00
N THR A 598 -2.43 7.08 9.59
CA THR A 598 -1.09 7.47 9.14
C THR A 598 -1.21 8.27 7.85
N PHE A 599 -0.94 9.55 7.96
CA PHE A 599 -0.92 10.50 6.86
C PHE A 599 0.20 10.13 5.88
N MET A 600 -0.13 9.37 4.85
CA MET A 600 0.78 9.07 3.74
C MET A 600 0.38 9.96 2.56
N LEU A 601 0.95 11.16 2.48
CA LEU A 601 0.88 11.99 1.29
C LEU A 601 1.87 11.40 0.27
N GLY A 602 1.33 10.72 -0.75
CA GLY A 602 2.08 10.19 -1.89
C GLY A 602 2.72 8.82 -1.65
N SER A 603 2.05 7.75 -2.08
CA SER A 603 2.67 6.44 -2.31
C SER A 603 2.67 6.12 -3.81
N GLU A 604 3.40 6.89 -4.61
CA GLU A 604 3.86 6.38 -5.89
C GLU A 604 5.30 5.88 -5.73
N PRO A 605 5.60 4.61 -6.08
CA PRO A 605 6.98 4.21 -6.27
C PRO A 605 7.55 5.06 -7.41
N MET A 606 8.62 5.78 -7.13
CA MET A 606 9.36 6.53 -8.15
C MET A 606 9.91 5.53 -9.18
N VAL A 607 9.14 5.26 -10.24
CA VAL A 607 9.59 4.47 -11.39
C VAL A 607 10.58 5.34 -12.15
N ILE A 608 11.87 5.13 -11.87
CA ILE A 608 12.94 5.69 -12.69
C ILE A 608 12.89 4.93 -14.02
N MET A 609 12.27 5.52 -15.04
CA MET A 609 12.50 5.07 -16.41
C MET A 609 13.97 5.34 -16.76
N ASP A 610 14.72 4.26 -16.96
CA ASP A 610 16.11 4.25 -17.39
C ASP A 610 16.16 4.72 -18.86
N GLU A 611 16.13 6.04 -19.09
CA GLU A 611 16.59 6.58 -20.37
C GLU A 611 18.12 6.57 -20.37
N ARG A 612 18.67 5.48 -20.90
CA ARG A 612 20.06 5.42 -21.34
C ARG A 612 20.22 6.19 -22.66
N PRO A 613 21.42 6.76 -22.91
CA PRO A 613 21.69 7.56 -24.11
C PRO A 613 21.56 6.78 -25.42
#